data_AF-A0A6C2YLM9-F1
#
_entry.id   AF-A0A6C2YLM9-F1
#
_cell.length_a   1.000
_cell.length_b   1.000
_cell.length_c   1.000
_cell.angle_alpha   90.00
_cell.angle_beta   90.00
_cell.angle_gamma   90.00
#
_symmetry.space_group_name_H-M   'P 1'
#
loop_
_entity.id
_entity.type
_entity.pdbx_description
1 polymer ?
#
loop_
_entity_poly.entity_id
_entity_poly.type
_entity_poly.pdbx_seq_one_letter_code
_entity_poly.pdbx_strand_id
1 'polypeptide(L)'
;MGMRGIGSIFGLLLLAVGPLHASERYYIFLFGSESFPRTPSKTHTWATLVQTQCIGGSETIVQSLTISWMPATLKIRPLARESETGRNLELHETIRFVLQDGQSIALWGPYEVYPTALPRFQAQIGRLQRGEYRYKSVDRNHGPRVSNCIHAVSDLDPLYGRDEYPLTRFGKLATQYLALEIFHRDRVIQPERNHAWLIPAMGLERYPISRYQIVDGPLSYLVLRRRPFDAPITPTTPAILPLPSLPIPPLRNAEPEIVAPAAPQ
;
A
#
# COMPACT_ATOMS: atom_id res chain seq x y z
N MET A 1 13.97 -14.14 79.30
CA MET A 1 13.25 -12.96 78.76
C MET A 1 14.12 -12.39 77.64
N GLY A 2 13.92 -12.87 76.41
CA GLY A 2 14.80 -12.55 75.27
C GLY A 2 13.96 -12.10 74.08
N MET A 3 14.05 -10.80 73.75
CA MET A 3 13.36 -10.16 72.63
C MET A 3 13.88 -10.70 71.29
N ARG A 4 12.99 -11.26 70.47
CA ARG A 4 13.26 -11.60 69.08
C ARG A 4 12.92 -10.39 68.20
N GLY A 5 13.94 -9.80 67.58
CA GLY A 5 13.81 -8.69 66.64
C GLY A 5 13.17 -9.14 65.32
N ILE A 6 12.12 -8.45 64.91
CA ILE A 6 11.45 -8.63 63.63
C ILE A 6 12.22 -7.78 62.61
N GLY A 7 13.03 -8.42 61.78
CA GLY A 7 13.72 -7.79 60.66
C GLY A 7 12.77 -7.63 59.48
N SER A 8 12.30 -6.41 59.22
CA SER A 8 11.55 -6.08 58.02
C SER A 8 12.48 -6.02 56.82
N ILE A 9 12.42 -7.02 55.95
CA ILE A 9 13.05 -7.01 54.62
C ILE A 9 12.15 -6.17 53.71
N PHE A 10 12.51 -4.92 53.48
CA PHE A 10 11.96 -4.12 52.39
C PHE A 10 12.56 -4.63 51.07
N GLY A 11 11.85 -5.56 50.42
CA GLY A 11 12.16 -6.00 49.07
C GLY A 11 11.85 -4.87 48.08
N LEU A 12 12.90 -4.24 47.55
CA LEU A 12 12.80 -3.24 46.48
C LEU A 12 12.37 -3.95 45.19
N LEU A 13 11.07 -3.94 44.89
CA LEU A 13 10.51 -4.44 43.63
C LEU A 13 10.86 -3.44 42.51
N LEU A 14 12.00 -3.65 41.85
CA LEU A 14 12.33 -2.98 40.59
C LEU A 14 11.35 -3.45 39.52
N LEU A 15 10.29 -2.67 39.30
CA LEU A 15 9.44 -2.81 38.12
C LEU A 15 10.32 -2.54 36.90
N ALA A 16 10.73 -3.60 36.22
CA ALA A 16 11.37 -3.52 34.92
C ALA A 16 10.38 -2.92 33.94
N VAL A 17 10.40 -1.59 33.80
CA VAL A 17 9.76 -0.89 32.69
C VAL A 17 10.59 -1.22 31.46
N GLY A 18 10.27 -2.34 30.81
CA GLY A 18 10.82 -2.66 29.50
C GLY A 18 10.51 -1.50 28.53
N PRO A 19 11.37 -1.26 27.53
CA PRO A 19 11.06 -0.26 26.51
C PRO A 19 9.69 -0.60 25.92
N LEU A 20 8.75 0.33 26.07
CA LEU A 20 7.45 0.24 25.42
C LEU A 20 7.73 0.36 23.92
N HIS A 21 7.90 -0.77 23.24
CA HIS A 21 8.03 -0.80 21.80
C HIS A 21 6.72 -0.29 21.23
N ALA A 22 6.75 0.93 20.72
CA ALA A 22 5.60 1.51 20.06
C ALA A 22 5.24 0.62 18.86
N SER A 23 4.00 0.12 18.84
CA SER A 23 3.57 -0.81 17.81
C SER A 23 3.45 -0.09 16.47
N GLU A 24 4.17 -0.59 15.47
CA GLU A 24 4.08 -0.10 14.10
C GLU A 24 2.95 -0.81 13.36
N ARG A 25 2.21 -0.07 12.53
CA ARG A 25 1.17 -0.61 11.66
C ARG A 25 1.33 -0.04 10.26
N TYR A 26 0.90 -0.81 9.28
CA TYR A 26 1.09 -0.48 7.87
C TYR A 26 -0.25 -0.55 7.16
N TYR A 27 -0.56 0.46 6.36
CA TYR A 27 -1.84 0.58 5.67
C TYR A 27 -1.62 0.89 4.21
N ILE A 28 -2.36 0.24 3.32
CA ILE A 28 -2.33 0.52 1.89
C ILE A 28 -3.63 1.18 1.42
N PHE A 29 -3.46 2.19 0.58
CA PHE A 29 -4.50 2.88 -0.16
C PHE A 29 -4.30 2.58 -1.64
N LEU A 30 -5.37 2.21 -2.35
CA LEU A 30 -5.33 1.95 -3.78
C LEU A 30 -6.28 2.92 -4.48
N PHE A 31 -5.75 3.65 -5.45
CA PHE A 31 -6.50 4.69 -6.13
C PHE A 31 -6.62 4.40 -7.61
N GLY A 32 -7.78 4.75 -8.17
CA GLY A 32 -8.03 4.69 -9.60
C GLY A 32 -8.71 5.96 -10.06
N SER A 33 -8.27 6.54 -11.17
CA SER A 33 -8.93 7.68 -11.79
C SER A 33 -9.30 7.39 -13.24
N GLU A 34 -10.38 8.04 -13.69
CA GLU A 34 -10.80 8.03 -15.09
C GLU A 34 -11.69 9.23 -15.44
N SER A 35 -11.66 9.66 -16.71
CA SER A 35 -12.59 10.64 -17.29
C SER A 35 -13.96 10.04 -17.65
N PHE A 36 -14.93 10.92 -17.96
CA PHE A 36 -16.18 10.55 -18.63
C PHE A 36 -16.34 11.36 -19.94
N PRO A 37 -16.47 10.71 -21.12
CA PRO A 37 -16.32 9.28 -21.35
C PRO A 37 -14.90 8.78 -20.99
N ARG A 38 -14.77 7.48 -20.72
CA ARG A 38 -13.50 6.86 -20.34
C ARG A 38 -12.55 6.82 -21.53
N THR A 39 -11.37 7.43 -21.42
CA THR A 39 -10.32 7.38 -22.44
C THR A 39 -9.00 6.87 -21.85
N PRO A 40 -8.20 6.05 -22.58
CA PRO A 40 -6.95 5.51 -22.04
C PRO A 40 -5.91 6.57 -21.66
N SER A 41 -5.93 7.74 -22.30
CA SER A 41 -5.03 8.86 -21.96
C SER A 41 -5.43 9.60 -20.68
N LYS A 42 -6.64 9.35 -20.17
CA LYS A 42 -7.20 9.98 -18.98
C LYS A 42 -7.62 8.93 -17.96
N THR A 43 -6.73 7.99 -17.69
CA THR A 43 -6.88 7.03 -16.61
C THR A 43 -5.57 6.85 -15.88
N HIS A 44 -5.66 6.57 -14.58
CA HIS A 44 -4.47 6.32 -13.77
C HIS A 44 -4.77 5.34 -12.62
N THR A 45 -3.76 4.58 -12.23
CA THR A 45 -3.77 3.70 -11.07
C THR A 45 -2.53 4.02 -10.24
N TRP A 46 -2.70 4.19 -8.94
CA TRP A 46 -1.59 4.44 -8.02
C TRP A 46 -1.89 3.87 -6.64
N ALA A 47 -0.86 3.73 -5.80
CA ALA A 47 -0.98 3.22 -4.45
C ALA A 47 -0.16 4.04 -3.46
N THR A 48 -0.64 4.13 -2.22
CA THR A 48 0.09 4.75 -1.11
C THR A 48 0.15 3.81 0.07
N LEU A 49 1.36 3.55 0.57
CA LEU A 49 1.59 2.88 1.84
C LEU A 49 1.75 3.95 2.94
N VAL A 50 1.11 3.73 4.08
CA VAL A 50 1.20 4.59 5.27
C VAL A 50 1.72 3.73 6.43
N GLN A 51 2.79 4.16 7.07
CA GLN A 51 3.26 3.59 8.33
C GLN A 51 2.76 4.46 9.48
N THR A 52 2.17 3.83 10.48
CA THR A 52 1.78 4.50 11.72
C THR A 52 2.50 3.89 12.92
N GLN A 53 2.52 4.63 14.01
CA GLN A 53 3.06 4.20 15.28
C GLN A 53 2.11 4.59 16.40
N CYS A 54 1.87 3.69 17.35
CA CYS A 54 1.07 4.00 18.54
C CYS A 54 1.97 4.58 19.64
N ILE A 55 1.79 5.87 19.96
CA ILE A 55 2.50 6.59 21.01
C ILE A 55 1.47 7.10 22.02
N GLY A 56 1.55 6.63 23.27
CA GLY A 56 0.65 7.07 24.34
C GLY A 56 -0.84 6.78 24.08
N GLY A 57 -1.14 5.72 23.32
CA GLY A 57 -2.50 5.35 22.94
C GLY A 57 -3.05 6.09 21.71
N SER A 58 -2.26 6.98 21.11
CA SER A 58 -2.61 7.65 19.86
C SER A 58 -1.80 7.10 18.70
N GLU A 59 -2.45 6.74 17.59
CA GLU A 59 -1.74 6.38 16.36
C GLU A 59 -1.37 7.65 15.58
N THR A 60 -0.08 7.80 15.28
CA THR A 60 0.46 8.90 14.46
C THR A 60 1.04 8.36 13.16
N ILE A 61 0.91 9.13 12.08
CA ILE A 61 1.54 8.79 10.80
C ILE A 61 3.03 9.08 10.92
N VAL A 62 3.87 8.08 10.69
CA VAL A 62 5.33 8.19 10.67
C VAL A 62 5.81 8.56 9.27
N GLN A 63 5.29 7.88 8.25
CA GLN A 63 5.63 8.15 6.85
C GLN A 63 4.55 7.67 5.89
N SER A 64 4.55 8.24 4.68
CA SER A 64 3.73 7.81 3.56
C SER A 64 4.57 7.68 2.30
N LEU A 65 4.46 6.54 1.61
CA LEU A 65 5.18 6.24 0.37
C LEU A 65 4.19 6.04 -0.76
N THR A 66 4.33 6.76 -1.87
CA THR A 66 3.41 6.67 -3.00
C THR A 66 4.10 6.13 -4.24
N ILE A 67 3.44 5.19 -4.91
CA ILE A 67 3.80 4.71 -6.25
C ILE A 67 2.74 5.23 -7.22
N SER A 68 3.11 6.23 -8.00
CA SER A 68 2.29 6.89 -9.00
C SER A 68 3.13 7.17 -10.23
N TRP A 69 3.23 6.18 -11.11
CA TRP A 69 4.15 6.20 -12.24
C TRP A 69 3.52 6.79 -13.50
N MET A 70 4.07 7.90 -13.99
CA MET A 70 3.55 8.68 -15.11
C MET A 70 4.67 9.04 -16.09
N PRO A 71 4.39 9.49 -17.33
CA PRO A 71 5.44 10.04 -18.18
C PRO A 71 5.94 11.33 -17.55
N ALA A 72 7.23 11.62 -17.63
CA ALA A 72 7.81 12.85 -17.08
C ALA A 72 7.21 14.12 -17.71
N THR A 73 6.70 14.02 -18.95
CA THR A 73 5.99 15.07 -19.66
C THR A 73 4.56 15.32 -19.16
N LEU A 74 4.03 14.42 -18.33
CA LEU A 74 2.64 14.34 -17.89
C LEU A 74 1.61 14.29 -19.04
N LYS A 75 2.07 13.96 -20.26
CA LYS A 75 1.23 13.76 -21.44
C LYS A 75 1.15 12.27 -21.76
N ILE A 76 0.08 11.62 -21.32
CA ILE A 76 -0.12 10.19 -21.58
C ILE A 76 -0.42 9.99 -23.07
N ARG A 77 0.43 9.20 -23.74
CA ARG A 77 0.30 8.81 -25.15
C ARG A 77 0.05 7.30 -25.24
N PRO A 78 -1.22 6.84 -25.24
CA PRO A 78 -1.55 5.41 -25.21
C PRO A 78 -0.92 4.60 -26.36
N LEU A 79 -0.82 5.22 -27.55
CA LEU A 79 -0.30 4.59 -28.76
C LEU A 79 1.13 5.06 -29.11
N ALA A 80 1.89 5.57 -28.15
CA ALA A 80 3.29 5.94 -28.39
C ALA A 80 4.08 4.70 -28.87
N ARG A 81 4.85 4.86 -29.94
CA ARG A 81 5.73 3.79 -30.45
C ARG A 81 6.84 3.46 -29.47
N GLU A 82 7.42 4.47 -28.85
CA GLU A 82 8.54 4.32 -27.91
C GLU A 82 8.11 4.58 -26.48
N SER A 83 8.79 3.94 -25.52
CA SER A 83 8.70 4.31 -24.11
C SER A 83 9.38 5.66 -23.87
N GLU A 84 8.96 6.41 -22.87
CA GLU A 84 9.56 7.70 -22.49
C GLU A 84 10.10 7.67 -21.05
N THR A 85 10.82 8.72 -20.63
CA THR A 85 11.23 8.87 -19.24
C THR A 85 9.99 8.95 -18.37
N GLY A 86 9.91 8.13 -17.32
CA GLY A 86 8.83 8.22 -16.35
C GLY A 86 9.23 9.05 -15.13
N ARG A 87 8.23 9.41 -14.33
CA ARG A 87 8.38 10.09 -13.05
C ARG A 87 7.38 9.51 -12.06
N ASN A 88 7.82 9.27 -10.84
CA ASN A 88 6.95 8.93 -9.72
C ASN A 88 6.43 10.22 -9.09
N LEU A 89 5.10 10.40 -9.05
CA LEU A 89 4.47 11.55 -8.43
C LEU A 89 4.11 11.27 -6.97
N GLU A 90 4.10 12.31 -6.14
CA GLU A 90 3.62 12.23 -4.77
C GLU A 90 2.08 12.12 -4.71
N LEU A 91 1.52 11.69 -3.57
CA LEU A 91 0.07 11.47 -3.40
C LEU A 91 -0.76 12.70 -3.81
N HIS A 92 -0.51 13.83 -3.16
CA HIS A 92 -1.28 15.06 -3.41
C HIS A 92 -0.99 15.67 -4.79
N GLU A 93 0.22 15.48 -5.31
CA GLU A 93 0.57 15.87 -6.68
C GLU A 93 -0.26 15.08 -7.70
N THR A 94 -0.34 13.76 -7.53
CA THR A 94 -1.15 12.87 -8.36
C THR A 94 -2.62 13.25 -8.33
N ILE A 95 -3.19 13.45 -7.14
CA ILE A 95 -4.60 13.82 -6.98
C ILE A 95 -4.90 15.14 -7.70
N ARG A 96 -4.07 16.17 -7.51
CA ARG A 96 -4.26 17.45 -8.20
C ARG A 96 -4.17 17.29 -9.71
N PHE A 97 -3.18 16.54 -10.21
CA PHE A 97 -3.00 16.30 -11.63
C PHE A 97 -4.25 15.67 -12.26
N VAL A 98 -4.77 14.57 -11.70
CA VAL A 98 -5.92 13.87 -12.29
C VAL A 98 -7.21 14.70 -12.21
N LEU A 99 -7.40 15.49 -11.15
CA LEU A 99 -8.55 16.39 -11.02
C LEU A 99 -8.48 17.55 -12.02
N GLN A 100 -7.30 18.14 -12.22
CA GLN A 100 -7.08 19.19 -13.23
C GLN A 100 -7.36 18.69 -14.65
N ASP A 101 -7.13 17.41 -14.91
CA ASP A 101 -7.44 16.77 -16.19
C ASP A 101 -8.91 16.32 -16.34
N GLY A 102 -9.76 16.66 -15.36
CA GLY A 102 -11.20 16.36 -15.39
C GLY A 102 -11.54 14.90 -15.10
N GLN A 103 -10.65 14.17 -14.42
CA GLN A 103 -10.90 12.78 -14.03
C GLN A 103 -11.58 12.71 -12.67
N SER A 104 -12.35 11.64 -12.47
CA SER A 104 -12.96 11.30 -11.18
C SER A 104 -12.12 10.24 -10.47
N ILE A 105 -12.02 10.30 -9.14
CA ILE A 105 -11.17 9.42 -8.34
C ILE A 105 -12.01 8.42 -7.54
N ALA A 106 -11.55 7.18 -7.52
CA ALA A 106 -11.99 6.11 -6.63
C ALA A 106 -10.84 5.69 -5.70
N LEU A 107 -11.19 5.34 -4.45
CA LEU A 107 -10.27 4.83 -3.44
C LEU A 107 -10.79 3.51 -2.88
N TRP A 108 -9.92 2.49 -2.84
CA TRP A 108 -10.09 1.27 -2.07
C TRP A 108 -9.15 1.28 -0.87
N GLY A 109 -9.67 0.88 0.29
CA GLY A 109 -8.96 0.96 1.58
C GLY A 109 -9.33 2.19 2.40
N PRO A 110 -8.52 2.57 3.41
CA PRO A 110 -7.27 1.92 3.84
C PRO A 110 -7.45 0.48 4.31
N TYR A 111 -6.51 -0.39 3.94
CA TYR A 111 -6.42 -1.76 4.41
C TYR A 111 -5.12 -1.94 5.20
N GLU A 112 -5.18 -2.55 6.37
CA GLU A 112 -3.98 -2.92 7.13
C GLU A 112 -3.24 -4.06 6.43
N VAL A 113 -1.92 -3.97 6.33
CA VAL A 113 -1.07 -4.95 5.65
C VAL A 113 0.12 -5.33 6.52
N TYR A 114 0.75 -6.44 6.19
CA TYR A 114 1.93 -6.91 6.92
C TYR A 114 3.13 -5.95 6.77
N PRO A 115 4.03 -5.86 7.78
CA PRO A 115 5.24 -5.03 7.73
C PRO A 115 6.14 -5.28 6.51
N THR A 116 6.08 -6.47 5.92
CA THR A 116 6.79 -6.82 4.68
C THR A 116 6.41 -5.95 3.48
N ALA A 117 5.30 -5.20 3.53
CA ALA A 117 4.92 -4.26 2.48
C ALA A 117 5.88 -3.07 2.37
N LEU A 118 6.43 -2.58 3.48
CA LEU A 118 7.33 -1.42 3.50
C LEU A 118 8.58 -1.60 2.62
N PRO A 119 9.43 -2.63 2.84
CA PRO A 119 10.63 -2.80 2.02
C PRO A 119 10.30 -3.03 0.54
N ARG A 120 9.13 -3.62 0.22
CA ARG A 120 8.67 -3.79 -1.17
C ARG A 120 8.33 -2.46 -1.84
N PHE A 121 7.62 -1.58 -1.13
CA PHE A 121 7.34 -0.22 -1.60
C PHE A 121 8.63 0.58 -1.81
N GLN A 122 9.54 0.56 -0.84
CA GLN A 122 10.82 1.25 -0.94
C GLN A 122 11.66 0.74 -2.11
N ALA A 123 11.76 -0.58 -2.28
CA ALA A 123 12.48 -1.19 -3.39
C ALA A 123 11.86 -0.77 -4.73
N GLN A 124 10.53 -0.82 -4.86
CA GLN A 124 9.85 -0.47 -6.10
C GLN A 124 9.99 1.02 -6.44
N ILE A 125 9.80 1.92 -5.48
CA ILE A 125 10.05 3.35 -5.66
C ILE A 125 11.49 3.60 -6.09
N GLY A 126 12.47 2.92 -5.46
CA GLY A 126 13.87 3.01 -5.83
C GLY A 126 14.14 2.59 -7.27
N ARG A 127 13.56 1.49 -7.75
CA ARG A 127 13.69 1.04 -9.15
C ARG A 127 13.12 2.08 -10.13
N LEU A 128 11.94 2.61 -9.84
CA LEU A 128 11.28 3.64 -10.66
C LEU A 128 12.11 4.93 -10.71
N GLN A 129 12.58 5.42 -9.56
CA GLN A 129 13.35 6.67 -9.46
C GLN A 129 14.76 6.57 -10.08
N ARG A 130 15.39 5.39 -10.07
CA ARG A 130 16.67 5.15 -10.76
C ARG A 130 16.54 5.04 -12.28
N GLY A 131 15.32 5.07 -12.82
CA GLY A 131 15.09 4.93 -14.26
C GLY A 131 15.32 3.51 -14.78
N GLU A 132 15.26 2.49 -13.91
CA GLU A 132 15.31 1.08 -14.33
C GLU A 132 14.13 0.73 -15.24
N TYR A 133 13.01 1.44 -15.06
CA TYR A 133 11.84 1.37 -15.90
C TYR A 133 11.64 2.67 -16.67
N ARG A 134 11.30 2.54 -17.96
CA ARG A 134 10.72 3.63 -18.77
C ARG A 134 9.19 3.58 -18.69
N TYR A 135 8.55 4.72 -18.89
CA TYR A 135 7.10 4.80 -18.94
C TYR A 135 6.58 4.44 -20.33
N LYS A 136 5.54 3.60 -20.39
CA LYS A 136 4.70 3.45 -21.58
C LYS A 136 3.30 3.06 -21.13
N SER A 137 2.26 3.70 -21.67
CA SER A 137 0.88 3.44 -21.26
C SER A 137 0.38 2.05 -21.69
N VAL A 138 0.81 1.56 -22.85
CA VAL A 138 0.58 0.19 -23.32
C VAL A 138 1.94 -0.46 -23.54
N ASP A 139 2.32 -1.35 -22.64
CA ASP A 139 3.67 -1.90 -22.54
C ASP A 139 3.79 -3.35 -23.02
N ARG A 140 2.74 -3.91 -23.64
CA ARG A 140 2.85 -5.18 -24.40
C ARG A 140 4.04 -5.10 -25.35
N ASN A 141 4.93 -6.10 -25.29
CA ASN A 141 6.06 -6.33 -26.19
C ASN A 141 7.31 -5.44 -26.02
N HIS A 142 7.51 -4.72 -24.91
CA HIS A 142 8.66 -3.80 -24.76
C HIS A 142 9.74 -4.25 -23.75
N GLY A 143 9.72 -5.51 -23.34
CA GLY A 143 10.74 -6.12 -22.48
C GLY A 143 10.63 -5.71 -21.01
N PRO A 144 11.52 -6.22 -20.14
CA PRO A 144 11.39 -6.12 -18.68
C PRO A 144 11.60 -4.70 -18.12
N ARG A 145 12.03 -3.73 -18.95
CA ARG A 145 12.39 -2.36 -18.52
C ARG A 145 11.36 -1.30 -18.91
N VAL A 146 10.13 -1.70 -19.19
CA VAL A 146 9.00 -0.79 -19.43
C VAL A 146 7.91 -1.07 -18.41
N SER A 147 7.30 -0.02 -17.88
CA SER A 147 6.20 -0.10 -16.92
C SER A 147 5.16 0.97 -17.21
N ASN A 148 3.89 0.57 -17.21
CA ASN A 148 2.75 1.48 -17.06
C ASN A 148 2.43 1.73 -15.56
N CYS A 149 1.39 2.51 -15.28
CA CYS A 149 0.97 2.83 -13.90
C CYS A 149 0.38 1.63 -13.13
N ILE A 150 -0.28 0.70 -13.83
CA ILE A 150 -0.84 -0.52 -13.26
C ILE A 150 0.31 -1.45 -12.85
N HIS A 151 1.28 -1.68 -13.75
CA HIS A 151 2.45 -2.50 -13.46
C HIS A 151 3.36 -1.91 -12.39
N ALA A 152 3.46 -0.58 -12.33
CA ALA A 152 4.21 0.07 -11.26
C ALA A 152 3.69 -0.33 -9.87
N VAL A 153 2.38 -0.50 -9.72
CA VAL A 153 1.74 -0.98 -8.48
C VAL A 153 1.75 -2.51 -8.39
N SER A 154 1.40 -3.24 -9.45
CA SER A 154 1.28 -4.70 -9.39
C SER A 154 2.61 -5.41 -9.11
N ASP A 155 3.72 -4.84 -9.59
CA ASP A 155 5.08 -5.39 -9.39
C ASP A 155 5.57 -5.31 -7.92
N LEU A 156 4.75 -4.79 -7.01
CA LEU A 156 4.95 -4.91 -5.56
C LEU A 156 4.80 -6.35 -5.05
N ASP A 157 3.99 -7.17 -5.72
CA ASP A 157 3.83 -8.58 -5.39
C ASP A 157 4.66 -9.44 -6.36
N PRO A 158 5.71 -10.12 -5.91
CA PRO A 158 6.54 -10.95 -6.79
C PRO A 158 5.78 -12.12 -7.42
N LEU A 159 4.63 -12.49 -6.85
CA LEU A 159 3.75 -13.52 -7.40
C LEU A 159 2.84 -12.99 -8.52
N TYR A 160 2.82 -11.68 -8.76
CA TYR A 160 1.99 -11.08 -9.79
C TYR A 160 2.76 -11.04 -11.11
N GLY A 161 2.45 -11.98 -12.00
CA GLY A 161 3.07 -12.04 -13.33
C GLY A 161 2.64 -10.84 -14.18
N ARG A 162 3.57 -10.25 -14.93
CA ARG A 162 3.26 -9.16 -15.87
C ARG A 162 2.32 -9.60 -17.00
N ASP A 163 2.24 -10.90 -17.28
CA ASP A 163 1.43 -11.48 -18.35
C ASP A 163 -0.06 -11.67 -17.98
N GLU A 164 -0.41 -11.56 -16.68
CA GLU A 164 -1.73 -11.93 -16.18
C GLU A 164 -2.77 -10.79 -16.27
N TYR A 165 -2.38 -9.63 -16.81
CA TYR A 165 -3.24 -8.46 -16.79
C TYR A 165 -3.91 -8.17 -18.16
N PRO A 166 -5.24 -8.28 -18.29
CA PRO A 166 -5.93 -7.98 -19.54
C PRO A 166 -5.95 -6.46 -19.79
N LEU A 167 -5.43 -6.03 -20.96
CA LEU A 167 -5.39 -4.62 -21.39
C LEU A 167 -6.76 -3.93 -21.46
N THR A 168 -7.86 -4.67 -21.35
CA THR A 168 -9.22 -4.12 -21.32
C THR A 168 -9.55 -3.45 -19.98
N ARG A 169 -8.76 -3.69 -18.93
CA ARG A 169 -8.92 -3.08 -17.62
C ARG A 169 -7.93 -1.91 -17.48
N PHE A 170 -8.42 -0.68 -17.32
CA PHE A 170 -7.62 0.50 -17.04
C PHE A 170 -8.43 1.49 -16.20
N GLY A 171 -7.76 2.42 -15.51
CA GLY A 171 -8.40 3.35 -14.58
C GLY A 171 -9.01 2.64 -13.37
N LYS A 172 -10.27 2.95 -13.05
CA LYS A 172 -10.91 2.42 -11.84
C LYS A 172 -11.06 0.89 -11.83
N LEU A 173 -11.37 0.28 -12.99
CA LEU A 173 -11.50 -1.18 -13.08
C LEU A 173 -10.16 -1.89 -12.85
N ALA A 174 -9.04 -1.26 -13.24
CA ALA A 174 -7.71 -1.79 -12.97
C ALA A 174 -7.41 -1.81 -11.49
N THR A 175 -7.62 -0.67 -10.84
CA THR A 175 -7.37 -0.54 -9.41
C THR A 175 -8.30 -1.44 -8.60
N GLN A 176 -9.57 -1.58 -8.99
CA GLN A 176 -10.49 -2.54 -8.37
C GLN A 176 -9.93 -3.96 -8.42
N TYR A 177 -9.41 -4.38 -9.57
CA TYR A 177 -8.83 -5.71 -9.72
C TYR A 177 -7.60 -5.89 -8.82
N LEU A 178 -6.68 -4.91 -8.78
CA LEU A 178 -5.53 -4.95 -7.87
C LEU A 178 -5.97 -5.02 -6.40
N ALA A 179 -7.03 -4.32 -6.03
CA ALA A 179 -7.57 -4.36 -4.69
C ALA A 179 -8.08 -5.77 -4.35
N LEU A 180 -8.83 -6.41 -5.26
CA LEU A 180 -9.29 -7.80 -5.10
C LEU A 180 -8.11 -8.77 -4.99
N GLU A 181 -7.06 -8.61 -5.79
CA GLU A 181 -5.88 -9.49 -5.74
C GLU A 181 -5.11 -9.38 -4.42
N ILE A 182 -4.92 -8.17 -3.90
CA ILE A 182 -4.31 -7.96 -2.58
C ILE A 182 -5.13 -8.64 -1.49
N PHE A 183 -6.45 -8.62 -1.63
CA PHE A 183 -7.38 -9.27 -0.72
C PHE A 183 -7.28 -10.80 -0.79
N HIS A 184 -7.39 -11.38 -1.98
CA HIS A 184 -7.41 -12.83 -2.20
C HIS A 184 -6.10 -13.53 -1.88
N ARG A 185 -4.99 -12.79 -1.81
CA ARG A 185 -3.65 -13.33 -1.52
C ARG A 185 -3.26 -13.20 -0.05
N ASP A 186 -4.25 -13.03 0.85
CA ASP A 186 -4.07 -12.90 2.30
C ASP A 186 -3.02 -11.84 2.68
N ARG A 187 -3.01 -10.71 1.95
CA ARG A 187 -2.08 -9.60 2.25
C ARG A 187 -2.66 -8.57 3.20
N VAL A 188 -3.97 -8.64 3.45
CA VAL A 188 -4.72 -7.72 4.32
C VAL A 188 -4.95 -8.35 5.69
N ILE A 189 -4.66 -7.59 6.74
CA ILE A 189 -4.94 -7.96 8.13
C ILE A 189 -6.33 -7.43 8.48
N GLN A 190 -7.23 -8.30 8.94
CA GLN A 190 -8.60 -7.93 9.36
C GLN A 190 -9.33 -7.08 8.30
N PRO A 191 -9.55 -7.59 7.08
CA PRO A 191 -10.15 -6.84 5.98
C PRO A 191 -11.50 -6.17 6.30
N GLU A 192 -12.24 -6.71 7.26
CA GLU A 192 -13.51 -6.20 7.76
C GLU A 192 -13.34 -4.93 8.62
N ARG A 193 -12.13 -4.69 9.16
CA ARG A 193 -11.85 -3.56 10.02
C ARG A 193 -11.73 -2.28 9.20
N ASN A 194 -12.47 -1.27 9.62
CA ASN A 194 -12.45 0.03 8.96
C ASN A 194 -11.38 0.93 9.59
N HIS A 195 -10.42 1.40 8.78
CA HIS A 195 -9.37 2.34 9.19
C HIS A 195 -9.63 3.77 8.68
N ALA A 196 -10.91 4.17 8.61
CA ALA A 196 -11.35 5.46 8.06
C ALA A 196 -10.69 6.69 8.70
N TRP A 197 -10.20 6.60 9.93
CA TRP A 197 -9.51 7.68 10.63
C TRP A 197 -8.26 8.17 9.87
N LEU A 198 -7.64 7.33 9.04
CA LEU A 198 -6.49 7.75 8.24
C LEU A 198 -6.87 8.72 7.10
N ILE A 199 -8.14 8.78 6.70
CA ILE A 199 -8.60 9.66 5.61
C ILE A 199 -8.40 11.15 5.98
N PRO A 200 -8.94 11.64 7.12
CA PRO A 200 -8.65 12.99 7.59
C PRO A 200 -7.18 13.17 7.95
N ALA A 201 -6.53 12.16 8.55
CA ALA A 201 -5.11 12.25 8.94
C ALA A 201 -4.17 12.44 7.73
N MET A 202 -4.50 11.83 6.58
CA MET A 202 -3.81 12.01 5.30
C MET A 202 -4.30 13.26 4.53
N GLY A 203 -5.22 14.04 5.10
CA GLY A 203 -5.77 15.24 4.47
C GLY A 203 -6.57 14.97 3.20
N LEU A 204 -7.14 13.76 3.04
CA LEU A 204 -7.83 13.34 1.82
C LEU A 204 -9.27 13.85 1.70
N GLU A 205 -9.88 14.27 2.81
CA GLU A 205 -11.27 14.78 2.84
C GLU A 205 -11.47 16.06 2.01
N ARG A 206 -10.40 16.79 1.73
CA ARG A 206 -10.44 17.99 0.90
C ARG A 206 -10.65 17.71 -0.60
N TYR A 207 -10.65 16.44 -1.02
CA TYR A 207 -10.76 16.04 -2.41
C TYR A 207 -12.06 15.25 -2.67
N PRO A 208 -12.65 15.36 -3.88
CA PRO A 208 -13.87 14.64 -4.25
C PRO A 208 -13.57 13.16 -4.60
N ILE A 209 -13.21 12.36 -3.60
CA ILE A 209 -12.83 10.95 -3.78
C ILE A 209 -14.02 10.04 -3.44
N SER A 210 -14.44 9.18 -4.39
CA SER A 210 -15.42 8.13 -4.13
C SER A 210 -14.77 6.94 -3.42
N ARG A 211 -15.30 6.53 -2.27
CA ARG A 211 -14.74 5.44 -1.46
C ARG A 211 -15.44 4.11 -1.76
N TYR A 212 -14.64 3.07 -1.84
CA TYR A 212 -15.07 1.70 -2.07
C TYR A 212 -14.41 0.79 -1.03
N GLN A 213 -15.16 -0.21 -0.58
CA GLN A 213 -14.63 -1.29 0.23
C GLN A 213 -14.78 -2.58 -0.58
N ILE A 214 -13.79 -3.46 -0.47
CA ILE A 214 -13.98 -4.85 -0.83
C ILE A 214 -14.88 -5.45 0.25
N VAL A 215 -15.98 -6.05 -0.17
CA VAL A 215 -16.88 -6.76 0.74
C VAL A 215 -16.71 -8.24 0.43
N ASP A 216 -16.46 -9.04 1.46
CA ASP A 216 -16.42 -10.50 1.34
C ASP A 216 -17.76 -11.06 0.85
N GLY A 217 -17.69 -11.97 -0.12
CA GLY A 217 -18.85 -12.71 -0.61
C GLY A 217 -18.65 -13.28 -2.02
N PRO A 218 -19.47 -14.27 -2.42
CA PRO A 218 -19.36 -14.94 -3.72
C PRO A 218 -19.60 -14.01 -4.94
N LEU A 219 -20.05 -12.78 -4.70
CA LEU A 219 -20.29 -11.74 -5.69
C LEU A 219 -19.34 -10.53 -5.56
N SER A 220 -18.23 -10.63 -4.82
CA SER A 220 -17.25 -9.54 -4.66
C SER A 220 -16.72 -9.02 -6.01
N TYR A 221 -16.67 -9.90 -7.03
CA TYR A 221 -16.35 -9.52 -8.42
C TYR A 221 -17.45 -8.72 -9.13
N LEU A 222 -18.70 -8.79 -8.67
CA LEU A 222 -19.88 -8.24 -9.36
C LEU A 222 -20.52 -7.06 -8.62
N VAL A 223 -20.25 -6.86 -7.32
CA VAL A 223 -20.95 -5.86 -6.50
C VAL A 223 -19.95 -4.98 -5.74
N LEU A 224 -19.59 -3.84 -6.33
CA LEU A 224 -19.04 -2.72 -5.57
C LEU A 224 -20.19 -2.01 -4.83
N ARG A 225 -20.27 -2.13 -3.51
CA ARG A 225 -21.14 -1.24 -2.73
C ARG A 225 -20.44 0.12 -2.60
N ARG A 226 -20.97 1.13 -3.30
CA ARG A 226 -20.62 2.54 -3.06
C ARG A 226 -21.16 2.92 -1.67
N ARG A 227 -20.29 3.21 -0.71
CA ARG A 227 -20.72 3.83 0.56
C ARG A 227 -20.68 5.35 0.40
N PRO A 228 -21.78 6.08 0.73
CA PRO A 228 -21.72 7.53 0.86
C PRO A 228 -20.67 7.95 1.89
N PHE A 229 -20.06 9.13 1.70
CA PHE A 229 -19.03 9.69 2.58
C PHE A 229 -19.53 9.83 4.02
N ASP A 230 -20.82 10.16 4.18
CA ASP A 230 -21.44 10.51 5.46
C ASP A 230 -22.26 9.38 6.11
N ALA A 231 -22.22 8.16 5.57
CA ALA A 231 -22.92 7.06 6.25
C ALA A 231 -22.25 6.86 7.63
N PRO A 232 -22.98 7.04 8.75
CA PRO A 232 -22.41 6.86 10.07
C PRO A 232 -21.80 5.47 10.14
N ILE A 233 -20.51 5.43 10.45
CA ILE A 233 -19.82 4.17 10.73
C ILE A 233 -20.39 3.72 12.06
N THR A 234 -21.35 2.80 12.06
CA THR A 234 -21.71 2.12 13.30
C THR A 234 -20.46 1.36 13.73
N PRO A 235 -19.83 1.70 14.87
CA PRO A 235 -18.71 0.93 15.36
C PRO A 235 -19.27 -0.42 15.80
N THR A 236 -19.23 -1.43 14.93
CA THR A 236 -19.17 -2.81 15.41
C THR A 236 -17.80 -2.93 16.04
N THR A 237 -17.71 -2.67 17.34
CA THR A 237 -16.54 -3.01 18.16
C THR A 237 -16.35 -4.51 18.03
N PRO A 238 -15.35 -5.01 17.27
CA PRO A 238 -15.01 -6.41 17.34
C PRO A 238 -14.30 -6.59 18.68
N ALA A 239 -14.63 -7.62 19.43
CA ALA A 239 -13.77 -8.07 20.50
C ALA A 239 -12.37 -8.27 19.90
N ILE A 240 -11.37 -7.53 20.40
CA ILE A 240 -9.97 -7.73 20.02
C ILE A 240 -9.60 -9.10 20.59
N LEU A 241 -9.74 -10.13 19.77
CA LEU A 241 -9.15 -11.43 20.07
C LEU A 241 -7.62 -11.27 19.94
N PRO A 242 -6.83 -11.74 20.91
CA PRO A 242 -5.39 -11.75 20.78
C PRO A 242 -5.01 -12.52 19.51
N LEU A 243 -4.20 -11.89 18.66
CA LEU A 243 -3.65 -12.54 17.47
C LEU A 243 -2.92 -13.82 17.91
N PRO A 244 -3.19 -14.97 17.28
CA PRO A 244 -2.40 -16.17 17.54
C PRO A 244 -0.93 -15.86 17.21
N SER A 245 -0.03 -16.17 18.13
CA SER A 245 1.41 -16.10 17.91
C SER A 245 1.79 -17.11 16.82
N LEU A 246 1.84 -16.65 15.57
CA LEU A 246 2.38 -17.44 14.48
C LEU A 246 3.90 -17.62 14.72
N PRO A 247 4.43 -18.84 14.58
CA PRO A 247 5.86 -19.06 14.70
C PRO A 247 6.57 -18.25 13.61
N ILE A 248 7.47 -17.37 14.04
CA ILE A 248 8.37 -16.65 13.15
C ILE A 248 9.27 -17.71 12.50
N PRO A 249 9.23 -17.90 11.17
CA PRO A 249 10.16 -18.82 10.52
C PRO A 249 11.58 -18.32 10.79
N PRO A 250 12.55 -19.22 11.06
CA PRO A 250 13.92 -18.82 11.33
C PRO A 250 14.44 -17.98 10.16
N LEU A 251 15.00 -16.81 10.49
CA LEU A 251 15.76 -15.98 9.57
C LEU A 251 16.85 -16.87 8.94
N ARG A 252 16.68 -17.22 7.67
CA ARG A 252 17.78 -17.76 6.88
C ARG A 252 18.81 -16.64 6.77
N ASN A 253 19.94 -16.81 7.46
CA ASN A 253 21.12 -15.99 7.22
C ASN A 253 21.47 -16.13 5.74
N ALA A 254 21.22 -15.08 4.96
CA ALA A 254 21.77 -14.98 3.62
C ALA A 254 23.28 -14.79 3.79
N GLU A 255 24.04 -15.87 3.71
CA GLU A 255 25.48 -15.76 3.50
C GLU A 255 25.69 -15.05 2.16
N PRO A 256 26.55 -14.02 2.10
CA PRO A 256 26.90 -13.39 0.84
C PRO A 256 27.64 -14.42 -0.02
N GLU A 257 27.06 -14.74 -1.17
CA GLU A 257 27.72 -15.52 -2.21
C GLU A 257 28.93 -14.71 -2.71
N ILE A 258 30.13 -15.08 -2.23
CA ILE A 258 31.39 -14.50 -2.69
C ILE A 258 31.63 -15.02 -4.11
N VAL A 259 31.24 -14.23 -5.11
CA VAL A 259 31.58 -14.48 -6.51
C VAL A 259 33.08 -14.23 -6.68
N ALA A 260 33.84 -15.31 -6.92
CA ALA A 260 35.25 -15.23 -7.24
C ALA A 260 35.46 -14.49 -8.58
N PRO A 261 36.49 -13.63 -8.71
CA PRO A 261 36.77 -12.93 -9.95
C PRO A 261 37.20 -13.91 -11.05
N ALA A 262 36.66 -13.72 -12.25
CA ALA A 262 37.03 -14.48 -13.44
C ALA A 262 38.51 -14.25 -13.80
N ALA A 263 39.21 -15.33 -14.13
CA ALA A 263 40.61 -15.28 -14.58
C ALA A 263 40.71 -14.56 -15.95
N PRO A 264 41.76 -13.75 -16.17
CA PRO A 264 41.99 -13.11 -17.46
C PRO A 264 42.38 -14.16 -18.52
N GLN A 265 41.82 -13.99 -19.73
CA GLN A 265 42.25 -14.67 -20.95
C GLN A 265 43.43 -13.94 -21.60
#